data_AF-A0A847HM86-F1
#
_entry.id   AF-A0A847HM86-F1
#
_cell.length_a   1.000
_cell.length_b   1.000
_cell.length_c   1.000
_cell.angle_alpha   90.00
_cell.angle_beta   90.00
_cell.angle_gamma   90.00
#
_symmetry.space_group_name_H-M   'P 1'
#
loop_
_entity.id
_entity.type
_entity.pdbx_description
1 polymer ?
#
loop_
_entity_poly.entity_id
_entity_poly.type
_entity_poly.pdbx_seq_one_letter_code
_entity_poly.pdbx_strand_id
1 'polypeptide(L)'
;LGAPEHHRMCRWGADQRIPARAPQMMETNAIGMLRHGGDLIRRVGEAFWRELNWTSEKLDKIISHQVASANRDAILNNLGLTLEKDFSTFQFLGNMGTVSLPVTAAIAMERGILEKNQKVGFIGIGSGLNSMMLGWEW
;
A
#
# COMPACT_ATOMS: atom_id res chain seq x y z
N LEU A 1 4.48 -9.97 -3.99
CA LEU A 1 4.77 -11.09 -3.06
C LEU A 1 3.58 -11.30 -2.12
N GLY A 2 3.41 -12.51 -1.59
CA GLY A 2 2.33 -12.84 -0.66
C GLY A 2 2.84 -13.44 0.65
N ALA A 3 2.03 -13.32 1.70
CA ALA A 3 2.17 -13.99 2.99
C ALA A 3 0.79 -14.55 3.41
N PRO A 4 0.27 -15.56 2.67
CA PRO A 4 -1.08 -16.10 2.86
C PRO A 4 -1.31 -16.75 4.23
N GLU A 5 -0.24 -17.15 4.94
CA GLU A 5 -0.28 -17.63 6.32
C GLU A 5 -0.97 -16.62 7.27
N HIS A 6 -0.98 -15.34 6.90
CA HIS A 6 -1.57 -14.24 7.64
C HIS A 6 -3.03 -13.93 7.28
N HIS A 7 -3.68 -14.73 6.44
CA HIS A 7 -5.04 -14.46 5.94
C HIS A 7 -6.10 -14.33 7.03
N ARG A 8 -5.86 -14.86 8.24
CA ARG A 8 -6.80 -14.76 9.36
C ARG A 8 -6.90 -13.38 9.97
N MET A 9 -5.95 -12.49 9.70
CA MET A 9 -5.90 -11.16 10.31
C MET A 9 -6.93 -10.18 9.75
N CYS A 10 -7.50 -10.45 8.58
CA CYS A 10 -8.58 -9.67 8.05
C CYS A 10 -9.51 -10.59 7.27
N ARG A 11 -10.76 -10.69 7.73
CA ARG A 11 -11.77 -11.56 7.12
C ARG A 11 -13.07 -10.79 7.00
N TRP A 12 -13.73 -11.02 5.87
CA TRP A 12 -15.08 -10.58 5.62
C TRP A 12 -15.97 -11.81 5.44
N GLY A 13 -17.15 -11.78 6.03
CA GLY A 13 -18.14 -12.84 5.87
C GLY A 13 -19.31 -12.69 6.82
N ALA A 14 -20.24 -13.64 6.76
CA ALA A 14 -21.33 -13.71 7.71
C ALA A 14 -20.80 -13.89 9.13
N ASP A 15 -21.41 -13.19 10.11
CA ASP A 15 -21.15 -13.47 11.51
C ASP A 15 -21.45 -14.96 11.79
N GLN A 16 -20.39 -15.73 12.04
CA GLN A 16 -20.46 -17.18 12.26
C GLN A 16 -21.14 -17.54 13.59
N ARG A 17 -21.50 -16.54 14.41
CA ARG A 17 -22.16 -16.73 15.70
C ARG A 17 -23.70 -16.82 15.58
N ILE A 18 -24.32 -16.53 14.42
CA ILE A 18 -25.79 -16.46 14.21
C ILE A 18 -26.18 -17.02 12.81
N PRO A 19 -27.34 -17.69 12.61
CA PRO A 19 -27.65 -18.40 11.35
C PRO A 19 -27.83 -17.48 10.12
N ALA A 20 -27.93 -18.12 8.94
CA ALA A 20 -27.83 -17.67 7.53
C ALA A 20 -28.35 -16.29 7.06
N ARG A 21 -28.97 -15.48 7.93
CA ARG A 21 -29.31 -14.06 7.69
C ARG A 21 -28.42 -13.09 8.49
N ALA A 22 -27.33 -13.59 9.05
CA ALA A 22 -26.41 -12.78 9.84
C ALA A 22 -25.83 -11.62 9.03
N PRO A 23 -25.67 -10.43 9.64
CA PRO A 23 -25.05 -9.30 8.98
C PRO A 23 -23.64 -9.67 8.51
N GLN A 24 -23.22 -9.07 7.39
CA GLN A 24 -21.84 -9.16 6.95
C GLN A 24 -20.96 -8.41 7.96
N MET A 25 -19.94 -9.08 8.46
CA MET A 25 -18.97 -8.52 9.39
C MET A 25 -17.58 -8.52 8.74
N MET A 26 -16.82 -7.48 9.05
CA MET A 26 -15.40 -7.43 8.78
C MET A 26 -14.65 -7.44 10.11
N GLU A 27 -13.80 -8.43 10.32
CA GLU A 27 -12.93 -8.51 11.49
C GLU A 27 -11.51 -8.23 11.03
N THR A 28 -10.82 -7.30 11.72
CA THR A 28 -9.47 -6.88 11.34
C THR A 28 -8.58 -6.73 12.56
N ASN A 29 -7.53 -7.53 12.63
CA ASN A 29 -6.39 -7.33 13.52
C ASN A 29 -5.42 -6.31 12.88
N ALA A 30 -5.72 -5.02 13.05
CA ALA A 30 -4.97 -3.93 12.42
C ALA A 30 -3.49 -3.90 12.84
N ILE A 31 -3.19 -4.16 14.12
CA ILE A 31 -1.82 -4.16 14.68
C ILE A 31 -1.00 -5.30 14.06
N GLY A 32 -1.59 -6.51 14.00
CA GLY A 32 -0.97 -7.66 13.37
C GLY A 32 -0.70 -7.41 11.88
N MET A 33 -1.68 -6.83 11.16
CA MET A 33 -1.50 -6.47 9.75
C MET A 33 -0.39 -5.44 9.54
N LEU A 34 -0.27 -4.43 10.40
CA LEU A 34 0.79 -3.43 10.28
C LEU A 34 2.18 -4.06 10.47
N ARG A 35 2.33 -4.93 11.48
CA ARG A 35 3.58 -5.61 11.78
C ARG A 35 4.03 -6.53 10.64
N HIS A 36 3.19 -7.49 10.27
CA HIS A 36 3.51 -8.44 9.19
C HIS A 36 3.51 -7.77 7.81
N GLY A 37 2.74 -6.68 7.66
CA GLY A 37 2.76 -5.77 6.52
C GLY A 37 4.13 -5.16 6.28
N GLY A 38 4.76 -4.60 7.32
CA GLY A 38 6.10 -4.04 7.25
C GLY A 38 7.14 -5.02 6.73
N ASP A 39 7.17 -6.23 7.30
CA ASP A 39 8.10 -7.30 6.87
C ASP A 39 7.87 -7.70 5.41
N LEU A 40 6.62 -7.74 4.94
CA LEU A 40 6.30 -8.00 3.54
C LEU A 40 6.73 -6.85 2.63
N ILE A 41 6.48 -5.59 3.03
CA ILE A 41 6.88 -4.40 2.27
C ILE A 41 8.40 -4.38 2.07
N ARG A 42 9.19 -4.65 3.12
CA ARG A 42 10.65 -4.72 3.01
C ARG A 42 11.10 -5.72 1.94
N ARG A 43 10.56 -6.94 1.98
CA ARG A 43 10.87 -8.00 0.99
C ARG A 43 10.44 -7.63 -0.43
N VAL A 44 9.28 -6.98 -0.58
CA VAL A 44 8.80 -6.49 -1.88
C VAL A 44 9.72 -5.38 -2.39
N GLY A 45 10.14 -4.45 -1.53
CA GLY A 45 11.10 -3.39 -1.85
C GLY A 45 12.44 -3.94 -2.33
N GLU A 46 13.03 -4.89 -1.60
CA GLU A 46 14.27 -5.56 -1.99
C GLU A 46 14.17 -6.22 -3.38
N ALA A 47 13.05 -6.89 -3.65
CA ALA A 47 12.80 -7.49 -4.96
C ALA A 47 12.63 -6.40 -6.04
N PHE A 48 11.90 -5.33 -5.73
CA PHE A 48 11.64 -4.21 -6.63
C PHE A 48 12.91 -3.46 -7.05
N TRP A 49 13.77 -3.12 -6.09
CA TRP A 49 15.05 -2.46 -6.35
C TRP A 49 15.95 -3.30 -7.25
N ARG A 50 16.02 -4.60 -6.98
CA ARG A 50 16.81 -5.54 -7.79
C ARG A 50 16.25 -5.69 -9.20
N GLU A 51 14.93 -5.84 -9.34
CA GLU A 51 14.28 -6.05 -10.63
C GLU A 51 14.45 -4.86 -11.57
N LEU A 52 14.30 -3.64 -11.06
CA LEU A 52 14.43 -2.43 -11.86
C LEU A 52 15.86 -1.87 -11.94
N ASN A 53 16.81 -2.46 -11.21
CA ASN A 53 18.15 -1.92 -11.00
C ASN A 53 18.11 -0.46 -10.48
N TRP A 54 17.17 -0.20 -9.55
CA TRP A 54 16.95 1.10 -8.90
C TRP A 54 17.44 1.06 -7.45
N THR A 55 17.50 2.24 -6.84
CA THR A 55 17.74 2.41 -5.40
C THR A 55 16.70 3.40 -4.85
N SER A 56 16.58 3.50 -3.53
CA SER A 56 15.74 4.49 -2.84
C SER A 56 16.01 5.92 -3.30
N GLU A 57 17.28 6.24 -3.57
CA GLU A 57 17.72 7.56 -4.02
C GLU A 57 17.22 7.85 -5.44
N LYS A 58 17.26 6.85 -6.33
CA LYS A 58 16.84 6.96 -7.73
C LYS A 58 15.32 7.04 -7.92
N LEU A 59 14.52 6.71 -6.91
CA LEU A 59 13.06 6.83 -6.99
C LEU A 59 12.64 8.28 -6.73
N ASP A 60 11.98 8.93 -7.67
CA ASP A 60 11.58 10.33 -7.50
C ASP A 60 10.30 10.47 -6.68
N LYS A 61 9.30 9.64 -6.98
CA LYS A 61 7.99 9.67 -6.33
C LYS A 61 7.45 8.28 -6.04
N ILE A 62 6.65 8.17 -4.98
CA ILE A 62 5.90 6.97 -4.64
C ILE A 62 4.41 7.28 -4.44
N ILE A 63 3.56 6.45 -5.04
CA ILE A 63 2.11 6.44 -4.83
C ILE A 63 1.76 5.16 -4.07
N SER A 64 1.41 5.32 -2.80
CA SER A 64 1.11 4.21 -1.90
C SER A 64 -0.39 3.94 -1.77
N HIS A 65 -0.76 2.74 -1.31
CA HIS A 65 -2.14 2.49 -0.90
C HIS A 65 -2.54 3.36 0.30
N GLN A 66 -3.68 4.05 0.18
CA GLN A 66 -4.15 5.05 1.13
C GLN A 66 -4.98 4.39 2.25
N VAL A 67 -4.34 3.78 3.24
CA VAL A 67 -5.04 3.08 4.34
C VAL A 67 -5.20 3.95 5.59
N ALA A 68 -4.08 4.42 6.13
CA ALA A 68 -3.97 5.29 7.29
C ALA A 68 -2.55 5.87 7.35
N SER A 69 -2.34 6.94 8.13
CA SER A 69 -1.01 7.55 8.29
C SER A 69 0.05 6.55 8.77
N ALA A 70 -0.30 5.67 9.72
CA ALA A 70 0.62 4.64 10.22
C ALA A 70 1.08 3.66 9.12
N ASN A 71 0.20 3.31 8.16
CA ASN A 71 0.56 2.45 7.03
C ASN A 71 1.49 3.16 6.06
N ARG A 72 1.22 4.44 5.78
CA ARG A 72 2.10 5.27 4.94
C ARG A 72 3.50 5.35 5.56
N ASP A 73 3.58 5.67 6.85
CA ASP A 73 4.87 5.82 7.54
C ASP A 73 5.62 4.47 7.56
N ALA A 74 4.92 3.36 7.77
CA ALA A 74 5.50 2.03 7.68
C ALA A 74 6.04 1.72 6.27
N ILE A 75 5.31 2.09 5.21
CA ILE A 75 5.77 1.92 3.83
C ILE A 75 7.06 2.70 3.59
N LEU A 76 7.09 3.98 3.93
CA LEU A 76 8.25 4.84 3.71
C LEU A 76 9.47 4.32 4.49
N ASN A 77 9.30 3.99 5.77
CA ASN A 77 10.38 3.47 6.62
C ASN A 77 10.93 2.14 6.10
N ASN A 78 10.08 1.19 5.71
CA ASN A 78 10.53 -0.13 5.22
C ASN A 78 11.17 -0.07 3.82
N LEU A 79 10.92 1.00 3.05
CA LEU A 79 11.53 1.22 1.75
C LEU A 79 12.74 2.17 1.79
N GLY A 80 13.07 2.74 2.95
CA GLY A 80 14.15 3.73 3.09
C GLY A 80 13.85 5.05 2.37
N LEU A 81 12.58 5.46 2.33
CA LEU A 81 12.11 6.66 1.64
C LEU A 81 11.78 7.78 2.62
N THR A 82 11.95 9.02 2.17
CA THR A 82 11.55 10.22 2.91
C THR A 82 10.12 10.64 2.54
N LEU A 83 9.50 11.46 3.39
CA LEU A 83 8.14 11.97 3.16
C LEU A 83 8.03 12.81 1.87
N GLU A 84 9.11 13.45 1.43
CA GLU A 84 9.14 14.28 0.21
C GLU A 84 8.91 13.48 -1.08
N LYS A 85 9.19 12.17 -1.05
CA LYS A 85 8.93 11.26 -2.18
C LYS A 85 7.46 10.82 -2.22
N ASP A 86 6.69 11.00 -1.14
CA ASP A 86 5.29 10.58 -1.06
C ASP A 86 4.32 11.65 -1.59
N PHE A 87 3.16 11.19 -2.04
CA PHE A 87 1.97 12.01 -2.18
C PHE A 87 0.75 11.24 -1.68
N SER A 88 -0.01 11.87 -0.77
CA SER A 88 -1.15 11.24 -0.12
C SER A 88 -2.43 12.04 -0.29
N THR A 89 -3.51 11.34 -0.61
CA THR A 89 -4.89 11.86 -0.62
C THR A 89 -5.72 11.34 0.55
N PHE A 90 -5.14 10.48 1.41
CA PHE A 90 -5.82 9.88 2.56
C PHE A 90 -6.50 10.92 3.46
N GLN A 91 -5.88 12.08 3.66
CA GLN A 91 -6.40 13.13 4.54
C GLN A 91 -7.77 13.68 4.12
N PHE A 92 -8.11 13.63 2.83
CA PHE A 92 -9.37 14.20 2.31
C PHE A 92 -10.23 13.22 1.52
N LEU A 93 -9.72 12.05 1.12
CA LEU A 93 -10.50 10.97 0.48
C LEU A 93 -10.64 9.72 1.35
N GLY A 94 -9.88 9.61 2.45
CA GLY A 94 -9.85 8.42 3.28
C GLY A 94 -9.32 7.18 2.54
N ASN A 95 -9.64 6.02 3.09
CA ASN A 95 -9.34 4.73 2.46
C ASN A 95 -10.46 4.33 1.51
N MET A 96 -10.14 4.30 0.21
CA MET A 96 -11.08 3.95 -0.86
C MET A 96 -10.80 2.55 -1.43
N GLY A 97 -10.01 1.73 -0.74
CA GLY A 97 -9.64 0.40 -1.20
C GLY A 97 -8.80 0.44 -2.48
N THR A 98 -9.11 -0.43 -3.44
CA THR A 98 -8.30 -0.65 -4.65
C THR A 98 -8.13 0.60 -5.52
N VAL A 99 -9.12 1.49 -5.53
CA VAL A 99 -9.10 2.71 -6.36
C VAL A 99 -8.19 3.80 -5.79
N SER A 100 -7.67 3.65 -4.56
CA SER A 100 -6.81 4.64 -3.94
C SER A 100 -5.58 4.97 -4.76
N LEU A 101 -4.82 3.99 -5.28
CA LEU A 101 -3.61 4.27 -6.07
C LEU A 101 -3.89 5.09 -7.34
N PRO A 102 -4.81 4.66 -8.25
CA PRO A 102 -5.04 5.40 -9.48
C PRO A 102 -5.63 6.79 -9.24
N VAL A 103 -6.51 6.97 -8.25
CA VAL A 103 -7.05 8.31 -7.93
C VAL A 103 -5.97 9.21 -7.34
N THR A 104 -5.15 8.71 -6.42
CA THR A 104 -4.01 9.46 -5.87
C THR A 104 -3.03 9.86 -6.97
N ALA A 105 -2.71 8.96 -7.91
CA ALA A 105 -1.84 9.25 -9.04
C ALA A 105 -2.44 10.29 -10.00
N ALA A 106 -3.73 10.19 -10.33
CA ALA A 106 -4.41 11.16 -11.19
C ALA A 106 -4.39 12.57 -10.59
N ILE A 107 -4.67 12.69 -9.28
CA ILE A 107 -4.61 13.97 -8.56
C ILE A 107 -3.17 14.47 -8.46
N ALA A 108 -2.19 13.59 -8.24
CA ALA A 108 -0.78 13.96 -8.19
C ALA A 108 -0.31 14.53 -9.53
N MET A 109 -0.71 13.91 -10.65
CA MET A 109 -0.45 14.41 -12.00
C MET A 109 -1.12 15.76 -12.24
N GLU A 110 -2.41 15.91 -11.92
CA GLU A 110 -3.15 17.18 -12.08
C GLU A 110 -2.51 18.33 -11.29
N ARG A 111 -1.91 18.02 -10.13
CA ARG A 111 -1.24 19.00 -9.26
C ARG A 111 0.25 19.22 -9.58
N GLY A 112 0.77 18.60 -10.63
CA GLY A 112 2.19 18.71 -11.02
C GLY A 112 3.15 18.07 -10.03
N ILE A 113 2.70 17.10 -9.23
CA ILE A 113 3.58 16.31 -8.34
C ILE A 113 4.25 15.17 -9.11
N LEU A 114 3.52 14.58 -10.06
CA LEU A 114 4.06 13.60 -11.01
C LEU A 114 4.34 14.30 -12.33
N GLU A 115 5.60 14.29 -12.74
CA GLU A 115 6.11 14.98 -13.92
C GLU A 115 6.84 14.01 -14.85
N LYS A 116 6.94 14.39 -16.12
CA LYS A 116 7.58 13.59 -17.15
C LYS A 116 9.04 13.23 -16.79
N ASN A 117 9.44 12.01 -17.11
CA ASN A 117 10.74 11.40 -16.86
C ASN A 117 11.05 11.11 -15.37
N GLN A 118 10.08 11.30 -14.47
CA GLN A 118 10.25 10.88 -13.08
C GLN A 118 10.17 9.36 -12.96
N LYS A 119 11.03 8.77 -12.13
CA LYS A 119 10.94 7.37 -11.72
C LYS A 119 9.91 7.24 -10.62
N VAL A 120 8.73 6.75 -10.96
CA VAL A 120 7.59 6.66 -10.04
C VAL A 120 7.36 5.21 -9.63
N GLY A 121 7.22 5.00 -8.32
CA GLY A 121 6.87 3.72 -7.72
C GLY A 121 5.42 3.70 -7.29
N PHE A 122 4.74 2.58 -7.49
CA PHE A 122 3.39 2.33 -7.03
C PHE A 122 3.45 1.14 -6.08
N ILE A 123 2.91 1.28 -4.87
CA ILE A 123 2.87 0.18 -3.90
C ILE A 123 1.46 -0.10 -3.40
N GLY A 124 0.97 -1.29 -3.71
CA GLY A 124 -0.26 -1.85 -3.16
C GLY A 124 0.04 -2.73 -1.95
N ILE A 125 -0.81 -2.62 -0.93
CA ILE A 125 -0.89 -3.58 0.18
C ILE A 125 -2.35 -4.02 0.33
N GLY A 126 -2.57 -5.30 0.64
CA GLY A 126 -3.91 -5.85 0.75
C GLY A 126 -3.98 -6.97 1.78
N SER A 127 -5.16 -7.14 2.38
CA SER A 127 -5.47 -8.26 3.27
C SER A 127 -5.24 -9.60 2.56
N GLY A 128 -4.73 -10.59 3.29
CA GLY A 128 -4.35 -11.88 2.71
C GLY A 128 -3.14 -12.55 3.35
N LEU A 129 -2.03 -11.90 3.69
CA LEU A 129 -1.53 -10.56 3.37
C LEU A 129 -0.82 -10.57 2.01
N ASN A 130 -0.96 -9.53 1.21
CA ASN A 130 -0.28 -9.42 -0.08
C ASN A 130 0.22 -7.98 -0.34
N SER A 131 1.28 -7.87 -1.14
CA SER A 131 1.80 -6.57 -1.58
C SER A 131 2.49 -6.69 -2.92
N MET A 132 2.37 -5.63 -3.72
CA MET A 132 2.96 -5.51 -5.05
C MET A 132 3.54 -4.12 -5.22
N MET A 133 4.71 -4.05 -5.87
CA MET A 133 5.27 -2.81 -6.36
C MET A 133 5.36 -2.83 -7.88
N LEU A 134 5.04 -1.69 -8.49
CA LEU A 134 5.24 -1.38 -9.90
C LEU A 134 6.11 -0.13 -9.99
N GLY A 135 6.99 -0.07 -10.97
CA GLY A 135 7.84 1.09 -11.19
C GLY A 135 7.94 1.37 -12.67
N TRP A 136 7.94 2.65 -13.01
CA TRP A 136 8.00 3.14 -14.38
C TRP A 136 8.55 4.56 -14.42
N GLU A 137 8.97 4.96 -15.61
CA GLU A 137 9.24 6.35 -15.93
C GLU A 137 7.92 7.00 -16.38
N TRP A 138 7.51 8.05 -15.66
CA TRP A 138 6.25 8.78 -15.86
C TRP A 138 6.28 9.68 -17.09
#